data_AF-A0A2S6SYC1-F1
#
_entry.id   AF-A0A2S6SYC1-F1
#
_cell.length_a   1.000
_cell.length_b   1.000
_cell.length_c   1.000
_cell.angle_alpha   90.00
_cell.angle_beta   90.00
_cell.angle_gamma   90.00
#
_symmetry.space_group_name_H-M   'P 1'
#
loop_
_entity.id
_entity.type
_entity.pdbx_description
1 polymer ?
#
loop_
_entity_poly.entity_id
_entity_poly.type
_entity_poly.pdbx_seq_one_letter_code
_entity_poly.pdbx_strand_id
1 'polypeptide(L)'
;MHPKNVKDSAEELVIKFLKKNTNFFINYPEVLKELNFPDKTPASEKIIDLSAYRSKKISRENAQLIRQMSEILKAGKSHMISQKRVLRTSLRILNTKSLSKLIDVIVNDLGTLLACDMVNCFFTGNTIQHKYISQIDNKIATSYFRDKPQT
;
A
#
# COMPACT_ATOMS: atom_id res chain seq x y z
N MET A 1 -75.38 -6.68 3.19
CA MET A 1 -74.75 -7.69 4.07
C MET A 1 -73.53 -8.24 3.37
N HIS A 2 -72.32 -7.90 3.83
CA HIS A 2 -71.07 -8.51 3.34
C HIS A 2 -70.88 -9.88 4.01
N PRO A 3 -70.44 -10.93 3.29
CA PRO A 3 -70.08 -12.20 3.91
C PRO A 3 -68.82 -12.00 4.76
N LYS A 4 -68.93 -12.27 6.06
CA LYS A 4 -67.79 -12.23 7.00
C LYS A 4 -66.79 -13.35 6.65
N ASN A 5 -65.52 -12.97 6.72
CA ASN A 5 -64.29 -13.77 6.56
C ASN A 5 -64.38 -15.18 7.13
N VAL A 6 -64.40 -16.20 6.26
CA VAL A 6 -64.11 -17.60 6.63
C VAL A 6 -62.59 -17.87 6.63
N LYS A 7 -61.81 -17.08 5.89
CA LYS A 7 -60.35 -17.23 5.77
C LYS A 7 -59.60 -16.98 7.08
N ASP A 8 -59.96 -15.94 7.83
CA ASP A 8 -59.31 -15.58 9.10
C ASP A 8 -59.42 -16.72 10.14
N SER A 9 -60.52 -17.47 10.13
CA SER A 9 -60.73 -18.55 11.11
C SER A 9 -59.79 -19.75 10.90
N ALA A 10 -59.39 -20.06 9.66
CA ALA A 10 -58.50 -21.18 9.38
C ALA A 10 -57.05 -20.85 9.76
N GLU A 11 -56.62 -19.63 9.44
CA GLU A 11 -55.29 -19.13 9.75
C GLU A 11 -55.07 -19.02 11.27
N GLU A 12 -56.06 -18.52 12.01
CA GLU A 12 -56.00 -18.45 13.47
C GLU A 12 -55.88 -19.84 14.14
N LEU A 13 -56.58 -20.85 13.59
CA LEU A 13 -56.48 -22.22 14.07
C LEU A 13 -55.10 -22.82 13.82
N VAL A 14 -54.52 -22.57 12.63
CA VAL A 14 -53.16 -22.99 12.30
C VAL A 14 -52.14 -22.30 13.21
N ILE A 15 -52.29 -21.00 13.47
CA ILE A 15 -51.42 -20.26 14.39
C ILE A 15 -51.52 -20.84 15.81
N LYS A 16 -52.73 -21.14 16.30
CA LYS A 16 -52.92 -21.74 17.63
C LYS A 16 -52.32 -23.14 17.72
N PHE A 17 -52.44 -23.93 16.65
CA PHE A 17 -51.81 -25.26 16.54
C PHE A 17 -50.29 -25.17 16.58
N LEU A 18 -49.67 -24.29 15.78
CA LEU A 18 -48.22 -24.10 15.75
C LEU A 18 -47.68 -23.58 17.09
N LYS A 19 -48.40 -22.68 17.76
CA LYS A 19 -48.04 -22.20 19.11
C LYS A 19 -48.08 -23.31 20.17
N LYS A 20 -49.03 -24.25 20.06
CA LYS A 20 -49.14 -25.39 20.97
C LYS A 20 -48.08 -26.47 20.69
N ASN A 21 -47.57 -26.53 19.47
CA ASN A 21 -46.63 -27.56 19.01
C ASN A 21 -45.33 -26.92 18.51
N THR A 22 -44.52 -26.39 19.42
CA THR A 22 -43.28 -25.64 19.07
C THR A 22 -42.23 -26.47 18.33
N ASN A 23 -42.27 -27.80 18.48
CA ASN A 23 -41.33 -28.72 17.84
C ASN A 23 -41.79 -29.21 16.46
N PHE A 24 -42.91 -28.70 15.94
CA PHE A 24 -43.49 -29.16 14.68
C PHE A 24 -42.50 -29.17 13.51
N PHE A 25 -41.76 -28.08 13.30
CA PHE A 25 -40.77 -27.97 12.23
C PHE A 25 -39.46 -28.73 12.48
N ILE A 26 -39.22 -29.15 13.73
CA ILE A 26 -38.09 -30.03 14.07
C ILE A 26 -38.44 -31.47 13.70
N ASN A 27 -39.68 -31.88 13.97
CA ASN A 27 -40.15 -33.24 13.70
C ASN A 27 -40.49 -33.47 12.22
N TYR A 28 -40.78 -32.41 11.48
CA TYR A 28 -41.16 -32.43 10.05
C TYR A 28 -40.33 -31.42 9.23
N PRO A 29 -39.00 -31.65 9.10
CA PRO A 29 -38.08 -30.72 8.44
C PRO A 29 -38.31 -30.58 6.93
N GLU A 30 -39.02 -31.51 6.28
CA GLU A 30 -39.42 -31.40 4.88
C GLU A 30 -40.36 -30.22 4.62
N VAL A 31 -41.20 -29.86 5.61
CA VAL A 31 -42.12 -28.72 5.51
C VAL A 31 -41.35 -27.40 5.49
N LEU A 32 -40.15 -27.34 6.10
CA LEU A 32 -39.29 -26.15 6.04
C LEU A 32 -38.83 -25.83 4.62
N LYS A 33 -38.77 -26.82 3.72
CA LYS A 33 -38.36 -26.61 2.31
C LYS A 33 -39.43 -25.91 1.49
N GLU A 34 -40.68 -26.04 1.90
CA GLU A 34 -41.84 -25.40 1.25
C GLU A 34 -42.09 -23.98 1.79
N LEU A 35 -41.38 -23.56 2.84
CA LEU A 35 -41.47 -22.21 3.38
C LEU A 35 -40.66 -21.24 2.52
N ASN A 36 -41.35 -20.24 1.98
CA ASN A 36 -40.71 -19.09 1.36
C ASN A 36 -40.18 -18.15 2.45
N PHE A 37 -38.88 -18.23 2.74
CA PHE A 37 -38.22 -17.24 3.57
C PHE A 37 -37.93 -15.97 2.76
N PRO A 38 -38.26 -14.78 3.27
CA PRO A 38 -37.89 -13.55 2.58
C PRO A 38 -36.36 -13.37 2.62
N ASP A 39 -35.75 -13.03 1.49
CA ASP A 39 -34.31 -12.67 1.40
C ASP A 39 -33.94 -11.48 2.31
N LYS A 40 -34.95 -10.70 2.73
CA LYS A 40 -34.84 -9.56 3.63
C LYS A 40 -36.02 -9.56 4.58
N THR A 41 -35.78 -9.82 5.85
CA THR A 41 -36.76 -9.58 6.90
C THR A 41 -36.96 -8.07 7.07
N PRO A 42 -38.18 -7.52 6.91
CA PRO A 42 -38.44 -6.09 7.09
C PRO A 42 -38.26 -5.62 8.55
N ALA A 43 -38.10 -6.55 9.50
CA ALA A 43 -38.04 -6.28 10.93
C ALA A 43 -36.63 -6.12 11.51
N SER A 44 -35.55 -6.22 10.72
CA SER A 44 -34.21 -6.05 11.29
C SER A 44 -33.22 -5.38 10.35
N GLU A 45 -33.18 -4.06 10.44
CA GLU A 45 -32.04 -3.21 10.06
C GLU A 45 -30.70 -3.67 10.69
N LYS A 46 -30.75 -4.61 11.65
CA LYS A 46 -29.64 -5.03 12.52
C LYS A 46 -29.16 -6.48 12.32
N ILE A 47 -29.81 -7.31 11.51
CA ILE A 47 -29.33 -8.68 11.21
C ILE A 47 -28.49 -8.62 9.95
N ILE A 48 -27.16 -8.58 10.13
CA ILE A 48 -26.19 -8.61 9.04
C ILE A 48 -25.88 -10.08 8.76
N ASP A 49 -26.04 -10.51 7.51
CA ASP A 49 -25.52 -11.81 7.06
C ASP A 49 -23.99 -11.83 7.28
N LEU A 50 -23.58 -12.66 8.23
CA LEU A 50 -22.18 -12.80 8.63
C LEU A 50 -21.30 -13.23 7.45
N SER A 51 -21.83 -14.03 6.52
CA SER A 51 -21.10 -14.48 5.35
C SER A 51 -20.86 -13.33 4.37
N ALA A 52 -21.88 -12.53 4.07
CA ALA A 52 -21.76 -11.33 3.24
C ALA A 52 -20.81 -10.28 3.85
N TYR A 53 -20.88 -10.06 5.16
CA TYR A 53 -19.96 -9.16 5.85
C TYR A 53 -18.50 -9.63 5.77
N ARG A 54 -18.25 -10.92 6.03
CA ARG A 54 -16.90 -11.52 5.95
C ARG A 54 -16.34 -11.40 4.54
N SER A 55 -17.11 -11.74 3.51
CA SER A 55 -16.71 -11.62 2.11
C SER A 55 -16.34 -10.17 1.74
N LYS A 56 -17.14 -9.19 2.19
CA LYS A 56 -16.85 -7.77 1.96
C LYS A 56 -15.60 -7.30 2.69
N LYS A 57 -15.37 -7.77 3.92
CA LYS A 57 -14.15 -7.46 4.69
C LYS A 57 -12.90 -8.03 4.01
N ILE A 58 -12.90 -9.31 3.67
CA ILE A 58 -11.78 -9.99 2.99
C ILE A 58 -11.46 -9.29 1.65
N SER A 59 -12.48 -8.94 0.88
CA SER A 59 -12.29 -8.25 -0.41
C SER A 59 -11.61 -6.88 -0.22
N ARG A 60 -11.97 -6.14 0.83
CA ARG A 60 -11.33 -4.85 1.15
C ARG A 60 -9.88 -5.02 1.60
N GLU A 61 -9.63 -5.99 2.47
CA GLU A 61 -8.28 -6.29 2.96
C GLU A 61 -7.36 -6.74 1.82
N ASN A 62 -7.86 -7.61 0.92
CA ASN A 62 -7.13 -8.02 -0.28
C ASN A 62 -6.80 -6.84 -1.20
N ALA A 63 -7.77 -5.95 -1.44
CA ALA A 63 -7.53 -4.75 -2.24
C ALA A 63 -6.46 -3.83 -1.61
N GLN A 64 -6.46 -3.72 -0.27
CA GLN A 64 -5.44 -2.96 0.45
C GLN A 64 -4.06 -3.62 0.35
N LEU A 65 -3.96 -4.93 0.53
CA LEU A 65 -2.71 -5.69 0.39
C LEU A 65 -2.11 -5.54 -1.01
N ILE A 66 -2.93 -5.64 -2.05
CA ILE A 66 -2.49 -5.46 -3.44
C ILE A 66 -1.90 -4.05 -3.65
N ARG A 67 -2.54 -3.01 -3.08
CA ARG A 67 -2.02 -1.63 -3.15
C ARG A 67 -0.68 -1.50 -2.44
N GLN A 68 -0.57 -2.03 -1.22
CA GLN A 68 0.68 -1.99 -0.45
C GLN A 68 1.82 -2.71 -1.21
N MET A 69 1.54 -3.89 -1.75
CA MET A 69 2.51 -4.65 -2.55
C MET A 69 2.93 -3.89 -3.81
N SER A 70 2.00 -3.20 -4.47
CA SER A 70 2.31 -2.35 -5.63
C SER A 70 3.30 -1.23 -5.27
N GLU A 71 3.11 -0.55 -4.14
CA GLU A 71 4.02 0.49 -3.67
C GLU A 71 5.41 -0.07 -3.31
N ILE A 72 5.47 -1.24 -2.66
CA ILE A 72 6.74 -1.93 -2.38
C ILE A 72 7.47 -2.26 -3.69
N LEU A 73 6.76 -2.78 -4.70
CA LEU A 73 7.37 -3.10 -5.99
C LEU A 73 7.89 -1.86 -6.72
N LYS A 74 7.15 -0.74 -6.67
CA LYS A 74 7.61 0.54 -7.23
C LYS A 74 8.88 1.03 -6.53
N ALA A 75 8.90 1.01 -5.20
CA ALA A 75 10.06 1.39 -4.40
C ALA A 75 11.26 0.48 -4.69
N GLY A 76 11.05 -0.85 -4.71
CA GLY A 76 12.08 -1.84 -5.02
C GLY A 76 12.68 -1.66 -6.42
N LYS A 77 11.86 -1.35 -7.42
CA LYS A 77 12.33 -1.03 -8.78
C LYS A 77 13.20 0.23 -8.78
N SER A 78 12.76 1.31 -8.14
CA SER A 78 13.54 2.56 -8.04
C SER A 78 14.87 2.34 -7.32
N HIS A 79 14.85 1.56 -6.24
CA HIS A 79 16.04 1.21 -5.48
C HIS A 79 17.05 0.40 -6.31
N MET A 80 16.59 -0.62 -7.04
CA MET A 80 17.46 -1.41 -7.92
C MET A 80 18.10 -0.56 -9.04
N ILE A 81 17.36 0.40 -9.61
CA ILE A 81 17.91 1.34 -10.59
C ILE A 81 19.02 2.19 -9.95
N SER A 82 18.78 2.70 -8.75
CA SER A 82 19.76 3.52 -8.01
C SER A 82 21.02 2.72 -7.65
N GLN A 83 20.88 1.48 -7.18
CA GLN A 83 22.03 0.60 -6.93
C GLN A 83 22.86 0.32 -8.19
N LYS A 84 22.20 0.06 -9.33
CA LYS A 84 22.90 -0.15 -10.62
C LYS A 84 23.68 1.11 -11.04
N ARG A 85 23.12 2.29 -10.82
CA ARG A 85 23.79 3.57 -11.07
C ARG A 85 25.02 3.73 -10.18
N VAL A 86 24.88 3.51 -8.87
CA VAL A 86 26.00 3.56 -7.92
C VAL A 86 27.10 2.61 -8.35
N LEU A 87 26.79 1.34 -8.60
CA LEU A 87 27.79 0.34 -9.02
C LEU A 87 28.55 0.75 -10.29
N ARG A 88 27.83 1.18 -11.34
CA ARG A 88 28.44 1.65 -12.60
C ARG A 88 29.34 2.86 -12.36
N THR A 89 28.91 3.78 -11.51
CA THR A 89 29.66 4.98 -11.14
C THR A 89 30.93 4.61 -10.38
N SER A 90 30.83 3.72 -9.39
CA SER A 90 31.98 3.22 -8.62
C SER A 90 33.01 2.57 -9.55
N LEU A 91 32.58 1.71 -10.48
CA LEU A 91 33.48 1.11 -11.46
C LEU A 91 34.15 2.16 -12.36
N ARG A 92 33.41 3.19 -12.80
CA ARG A 92 33.96 4.28 -13.61
C ARG A 92 35.04 5.05 -12.85
N ILE A 93 34.75 5.41 -11.60
CA ILE A 93 35.69 6.10 -10.70
C ILE A 93 36.95 5.24 -10.50
N LEU A 94 36.80 3.95 -10.15
CA LEU A 94 37.91 3.03 -9.92
C LEU A 94 38.81 2.83 -11.14
N ASN A 95 38.24 2.87 -12.35
CA ASN A 95 39.00 2.70 -13.59
C ASN A 95 39.71 3.97 -14.06
N THR A 96 39.58 5.10 -13.35
CA THR A 96 40.14 6.38 -13.76
C THR A 96 41.64 6.44 -13.47
N LYS A 97 42.46 6.65 -14.51
CA LYS A 97 43.93 6.55 -14.40
C LYS A 97 44.65 7.85 -14.01
N SER A 98 43.92 8.94 -13.75
CA SER A 98 44.51 10.24 -13.43
C SER A 98 43.54 11.12 -12.65
N LEU A 99 44.06 11.96 -11.77
CA LEU A 99 43.26 12.90 -10.97
C LEU A 99 42.44 13.88 -11.83
N SER A 100 43.00 14.41 -12.92
CA SER A 100 42.27 15.30 -13.84
C SER A 100 41.03 14.62 -14.44
N LYS A 101 41.18 13.39 -14.96
CA LYS A 101 40.04 12.62 -15.46
C LYS A 101 39.03 12.26 -14.37
N LEU A 102 39.48 12.03 -13.13
CA LEU A 102 38.57 11.76 -12.02
C LEU A 102 37.72 13.00 -11.73
N ILE A 103 38.35 14.18 -11.72
CA ILE A 103 37.66 15.45 -11.58
C ILE A 103 36.64 15.65 -12.73
N ASP A 104 37.01 15.36 -13.98
CA ASP A 104 36.08 15.42 -15.11
C ASP A 104 34.86 14.51 -14.89
N VAL A 105 35.07 13.29 -14.40
CA VAL A 105 33.99 12.35 -14.08
C VAL A 105 33.11 12.89 -12.96
N ILE A 106 33.68 13.50 -11.93
CA ILE A 106 32.92 14.07 -10.81
C ILE A 106 32.07 15.25 -11.27
N VAL A 107 32.65 16.18 -12.03
CA VAL A 107 31.96 17.44 -12.37
C VAL A 107 31.00 17.27 -13.54
N ASN A 108 31.40 16.56 -14.60
CA ASN A 108 30.63 16.50 -15.83
C ASN A 108 29.72 15.28 -15.91
N ASP A 109 30.17 14.13 -15.38
CA ASP A 109 29.45 12.87 -15.57
C ASP A 109 28.57 12.49 -14.38
N LEU A 110 28.99 12.81 -13.14
CA LEU A 110 28.37 12.28 -11.92
C LEU A 110 26.89 12.65 -11.79
N GLY A 111 26.50 13.86 -12.19
CA GLY A 111 25.11 14.30 -12.19
C GLY A 111 24.22 13.38 -13.01
N THR A 112 24.67 13.01 -14.21
CA THR A 112 23.94 12.07 -15.08
C THR A 112 24.02 10.62 -14.58
N LEU A 113 25.17 10.20 -14.07
CA LEU A 113 25.43 8.83 -13.63
C LEU A 113 24.59 8.46 -12.41
N LEU A 114 24.46 9.37 -11.44
CA LEU A 114 23.68 9.19 -10.22
C LEU A 114 22.25 9.73 -10.33
N ALA A 115 21.95 10.50 -11.39
CA ALA A 115 20.72 11.29 -11.54
C ALA A 115 20.53 12.29 -10.39
N CYS A 116 21.56 13.09 -10.14
CA CYS A 116 21.51 14.19 -9.18
C CYS A 116 21.15 15.49 -9.90
N ASP A 117 20.38 16.35 -9.24
CA ASP A 117 20.00 17.66 -9.78
C ASP A 117 21.19 18.64 -9.82
N MET A 118 22.09 18.54 -8.85
CA MET A 118 23.27 19.40 -8.73
C MET A 118 24.47 18.59 -8.23
N VAL A 119 25.63 18.85 -8.82
CA VAL A 119 26.93 18.36 -8.33
C VAL A 119 27.88 19.54 -8.24
N ASN A 120 28.44 19.75 -7.05
CA ASN A 120 29.43 20.79 -6.81
C ASN A 120 30.74 20.16 -6.32
N CYS A 121 31.86 20.63 -6.86
CA CYS A 121 33.20 20.18 -6.50
C CYS A 121 34.09 21.39 -6.21
N PHE A 122 34.74 21.38 -5.04
CA PHE A 122 35.59 22.46 -4.58
C PHE A 122 36.94 21.94 -4.11
N PHE A 123 37.98 22.76 -4.24
CA PHE A 123 39.31 22.48 -3.73
C PHE A 123 39.81 23.65 -2.88
N THR A 124 40.52 23.34 -1.79
CA THR A 124 41.16 24.33 -0.90
C THR A 124 42.60 24.64 -1.31
N GLY A 125 43.23 23.73 -2.07
CA GLY A 125 44.62 23.88 -2.52
C GLY A 125 44.74 24.66 -3.83
N ASN A 126 45.85 25.39 -3.99
CA ASN A 126 46.20 26.12 -5.23
C ASN A 126 46.93 25.25 -6.26
N THR A 127 47.20 23.98 -5.91
CA THR A 127 48.00 23.07 -6.72
C THR A 127 47.24 22.45 -7.88
N ILE A 128 45.90 22.44 -7.83
CA ILE A 128 45.04 21.85 -8.86
C ILE A 128 44.20 22.96 -9.47
N GLN A 129 44.56 23.38 -10.68
CA GLN A 129 43.75 24.27 -11.51
C GLN A 129 43.02 23.43 -12.55
N HIS A 130 41.69 23.33 -12.42
CA HIS A 130 40.84 22.60 -13.37
C HIS A 130 39.68 23.48 -13.80
N LYS A 131 39.31 23.42 -15.08
CA LYS A 131 38.46 24.40 -15.79
C LYS A 131 37.02 24.56 -15.25
N TYR A 132 36.63 23.71 -14.29
CA TYR A 132 35.26 23.66 -13.75
C TYR A 132 35.21 23.50 -12.23
N ILE A 133 36.33 23.72 -11.53
CA ILE A 133 36.39 23.66 -10.07
C ILE A 133 36.49 25.07 -9.52
N SER A 134 35.63 25.36 -8.54
CA SER A 134 35.77 26.58 -7.74
C SER A 134 36.68 26.34 -6.55
N GLN A 135 37.54 27.30 -6.23
CA GLN A 135 38.29 27.26 -4.98
C GLN A 135 37.38 27.72 -3.83
N ILE A 136 37.52 27.04 -2.68
CA ILE A 136 36.87 27.45 -1.45
C ILE A 136 37.94 27.85 -0.44
N ASP A 137 37.72 28.98 0.23
CA ASP A 137 38.63 29.45 1.28
C ASP A 137 38.70 28.42 2.42
N ASN A 138 39.90 28.22 2.97
CA ASN A 138 40.14 27.18 3.96
C ASN A 138 39.36 27.43 5.27
N LYS A 139 39.13 28.70 5.66
CA LYS A 139 38.28 29.05 6.81
C LYS A 139 36.82 28.69 6.55
N ILE A 140 36.34 28.91 5.32
CA ILE A 140 34.98 28.53 4.93
C ILE A 140 34.85 27.00 4.95
N ALA A 141 35.77 26.29 4.29
CA ALA A 141 35.75 24.82 4.26
C ALA A 141 35.76 24.20 5.67
N THR A 142 36.61 24.69 6.57
CA THR A 142 36.67 24.20 7.96
C THR A 142 35.42 24.55 8.79
N SER A 143 34.69 25.61 8.45
CA SER A 143 33.42 25.94 9.12
C SER A 143 32.26 25.06 8.67
N TYR A 144 32.18 24.72 7.37
CA TYR A 144 31.06 23.98 6.77
C TYR A 144 31.22 22.45 6.82
N PHE A 145 32.44 21.95 6.63
CA PHE A 145 32.73 20.51 6.53
C PHE A 145 33.40 19.94 7.77
N ARG A 146 33.30 20.62 8.92
CA ARG A 146 33.82 20.12 10.18
C ARG A 146 33.09 18.83 10.57
N ASP A 147 33.85 17.80 10.92
CA ASP A 147 33.31 16.65 11.62
C ASP A 147 32.66 17.16 12.93
N LYS A 148 31.32 17.14 12.99
CA LYS A 148 30.70 16.99 14.30
C LYS A 148 31.20 15.64 14.82
N PRO A 149 31.81 15.56 16.01
CA PRO A 149 32.15 14.27 16.57
C PRO A 149 30.88 13.42 16.54
N GLN A 150 30.94 12.30 15.80
CA GLN A 150 29.88 11.30 15.83
C GLN A 150 29.89 10.72 17.24
N THR A 151 28.96 11.18 18.07
CA THR A 151 28.59 10.55 19.35
C THR A 151 27.83 9.26 19.10
#